data_AF-A0A4Z1R8L7-F1
#
_entry.id   AF-A0A4Z1R8L7-F1
#
_cell.length_a   1.000
_cell.length_b   1.000
_cell.length_c   1.000
_cell.angle_alpha   90.00
_cell.angle_beta   90.00
_cell.angle_gamma   90.00
#
_symmetry.space_group_name_H-M   'P 1'
#
loop_
_entity.id
_entity.type
_entity.pdbx_description
1 polymer ?
#
loop_
_entity_poly.entity_id
_entity_poly.type
_entity_poly.pdbx_seq_one_letter_code
_entity_poly.pdbx_strand_id
1 'polypeptide(L)'
;MSAGAVRGFRIGGNAPRSSCAPLSNKEARMNTSGSGGQNGPAYAPVTTTGRWLCVLLAVLPLVACQARDANDPLADGVQRGLGIRGYNYTDHTISSFSVDGTLGGDVAPSTPTAGGGGTTCCMPVPNPRLLPQTYTVRWVAQMCRERVWGGGEWFTQYRSGWREKQVQYAGPLPARPLAFEVHFYPTDEIRIEITDDIATPPRIILPRDERGRRPGVPDWGECTPEQLRTFTE
;
A
#
# COMPACT_ATOMS: atom_id res chain seq x y z
N MET A 1 -42.22 26.20 -26.23
CA MET A 1 -41.90 27.50 -25.60
C MET A 1 -41.91 27.24 -24.09
N SER A 2 -40.85 27.36 -23.30
CA SER A 2 -39.66 28.18 -23.40
C SER A 2 -38.46 27.42 -22.82
N ALA A 3 -37.30 27.61 -23.44
CA ALA A 3 -36.00 27.11 -23.00
C ALA A 3 -35.43 28.01 -21.91
N GLY A 4 -34.86 27.41 -20.86
CA GLY A 4 -34.06 28.10 -19.85
C GLY A 4 -32.62 27.57 -19.90
N ALA A 5 -31.77 28.25 -20.66
CA ALA A 5 -30.32 28.14 -20.56
C ALA A 5 -29.83 29.00 -19.39
N VAL A 6 -28.71 28.62 -18.74
CA VAL A 6 -27.61 29.54 -18.37
C VAL A 6 -26.44 28.77 -17.71
N ARG A 7 -25.29 28.91 -18.39
CA ARG A 7 -23.88 29.05 -17.96
C ARG A 7 -23.16 27.87 -17.29
N GLY A 8 -22.25 27.31 -18.09
CA GLY A 8 -21.13 26.50 -17.66
C GLY A 8 -20.08 27.28 -16.89
N PHE A 9 -19.44 26.57 -15.97
CA PHE A 9 -18.30 27.03 -15.18
C PHE A 9 -17.04 26.34 -15.72
N ARG A 10 -16.14 27.12 -16.33
CA ARG A 10 -14.77 26.70 -16.64
C ARG A 10 -13.91 27.04 -15.42
N ILE A 11 -13.27 26.05 -14.81
CA ILE A 11 -12.11 26.31 -13.94
C ILE A 11 -10.86 26.03 -14.77
N GLY A 12 -10.13 27.10 -15.04
CA GLY A 12 -8.84 27.09 -15.72
C GLY A 12 -7.77 26.43 -14.85
N GLY A 13 -6.87 25.71 -15.53
CA GLY A 13 -5.65 25.22 -14.92
C GLY A 13 -4.69 26.34 -14.54
N ASN A 14 -3.84 26.05 -13.56
CA ASN A 14 -2.50 26.61 -13.47
C ASN A 14 -1.64 25.65 -12.63
N ALA A 15 -0.70 24.99 -13.30
CA ALA A 15 0.40 24.28 -12.66
C ALA A 15 1.42 25.30 -12.13
N PRO A 16 1.94 25.16 -10.89
CA PRO A 16 3.06 25.97 -10.45
C PRO A 16 4.38 25.42 -11.03
N ARG A 17 5.07 26.31 -11.75
CA ARG A 17 6.43 26.13 -12.25
C ARG A 17 7.42 26.06 -11.09
N SER A 18 8.36 25.14 -11.25
CA SER A 18 9.64 25.03 -10.57
C SER A 18 10.39 26.37 -10.45
N SER A 19 10.86 26.68 -9.25
CA SER A 19 11.98 27.62 -9.05
C SER A 19 12.84 27.10 -7.90
N CYS A 20 14.01 26.56 -8.23
CA CYS A 20 15.09 26.30 -7.29
C CYS A 20 15.86 27.61 -7.10
N ALA A 21 15.79 28.19 -5.90
CA ALA A 21 16.69 29.25 -5.46
C ALA A 21 17.83 28.62 -4.63
N PRO A 22 19.11 28.91 -4.92
CA PRO A 22 20.20 28.52 -4.04
C PRO A 22 20.33 29.52 -2.87
N LEU A 23 20.43 28.97 -1.66
CA LEU A 23 20.73 29.73 -0.44
C LEU A 23 22.18 30.23 -0.45
N SER A 24 22.30 31.53 -0.20
CA SER A 24 23.51 32.30 0.03
C SER A 24 24.24 31.82 1.29
N ASN A 25 25.51 31.41 1.16
CA ASN A 25 26.40 31.21 2.30
C ASN A 25 27.26 32.47 2.51
N LYS A 26 27.16 33.00 3.72
CA LYS A 26 27.85 34.19 4.20
C LYS A 26 29.35 33.96 4.35
N GLU A 27 30.08 35.04 4.06
CA GLU A 27 31.49 35.27 4.27
C GLU A 27 31.94 35.01 5.73
N ALA A 28 33.10 34.39 5.90
CA ALA A 28 33.92 34.53 7.10
C ALA A 28 35.30 35.05 6.67
N ARG A 29 35.60 36.27 7.14
CA ARG A 29 36.82 37.04 6.86
C ARG A 29 38.05 36.40 7.50
N MET A 30 39.16 36.58 6.78
CA MET A 30 40.54 36.50 7.26
C MET A 30 40.82 37.46 8.42
N ASN A 31 41.72 37.05 9.32
CA ASN A 31 42.63 37.95 10.01
C ASN A 31 43.99 37.28 10.23
N THR A 32 45.04 38.02 9.92
CA THR A 32 46.47 37.72 10.04
C THR A 32 47.06 38.27 11.33
N SER A 33 48.06 37.60 11.93
CA SER A 33 49.35 38.19 12.40
C SER A 33 50.11 37.29 13.41
N GLY A 34 51.45 37.22 13.24
CA GLY A 34 52.44 36.96 14.30
C GLY A 34 53.11 35.58 14.27
N SER A 35 54.27 35.37 13.62
CA SER A 35 55.66 35.73 13.99
C SER A 35 56.32 34.78 15.01
N GLY A 36 57.37 34.06 14.58
CA GLY A 36 58.48 33.61 15.44
C GLY A 36 59.14 32.29 15.03
N GLY A 37 60.48 32.31 14.84
CA GLY A 37 61.34 31.14 15.06
C GLY A 37 62.28 30.75 13.91
N GLN A 38 63.59 30.93 14.14
CA GLN A 38 64.72 30.64 13.26
C GLN A 38 65.18 29.17 13.35
N ASN A 39 65.89 28.65 12.33
CA ASN A 39 67.24 28.04 12.41
C ASN A 39 67.56 26.94 11.37
N GLY A 40 68.56 27.21 10.52
CA GLY A 40 69.65 26.26 10.16
C GLY A 40 69.44 25.22 9.04
N PRO A 41 70.52 24.58 8.54
CA PRO A 41 71.18 25.03 7.31
C PRO A 41 71.31 23.98 6.18
N ALA A 42 71.58 24.52 4.97
CA ALA A 42 72.41 24.03 3.85
C ALA A 42 72.40 22.54 3.45
N TYR A 43 71.97 22.25 2.21
CA TYR A 43 72.69 21.39 1.24
C TYR A 43 72.35 21.78 -0.21
N ALA A 44 73.31 21.56 -1.10
CA ALA A 44 73.50 22.12 -2.45
C ALA A 44 72.66 21.42 -3.56
N PRO A 45 72.71 21.89 -4.84
CA PRO A 45 71.69 21.63 -5.87
C PRO A 45 72.03 20.44 -6.79
N VAL A 46 71.02 19.74 -7.31
CA VAL A 46 71.15 18.77 -8.41
C VAL A 46 69.94 18.83 -9.36
N THR A 47 70.21 19.40 -10.54
CA THR A 47 69.71 19.12 -11.90
C THR A 47 68.23 18.77 -12.17
N THR A 48 67.59 19.69 -12.89
CA THR A 48 66.84 19.54 -14.15
C THR A 48 66.54 18.10 -14.63
N THR A 49 65.25 17.78 -14.80
CA THR A 49 64.63 17.22 -16.04
C THR A 49 63.19 16.76 -15.78
N GLY A 50 62.34 16.85 -16.80
CA GLY A 50 61.24 15.88 -16.95
C GLY A 50 59.82 16.36 -16.63
N ARG A 51 59.35 17.36 -17.37
CA ARG A 51 57.93 17.72 -17.49
C ARG A 51 57.21 16.67 -18.37
N TRP A 52 56.55 15.69 -17.76
CA TRP A 52 55.51 14.82 -18.37
C TRP A 52 54.55 14.37 -17.25
N LEU A 53 53.61 15.20 -16.81
CA LEU A 53 52.23 15.27 -17.29
C LEU A 53 51.49 13.91 -17.41
N CYS A 54 50.98 13.45 -16.27
CA CYS A 54 49.57 13.11 -16.02
C CYS A 54 48.73 12.39 -17.11
N VAL A 55 48.97 11.11 -17.40
CA VAL A 55 48.01 10.30 -18.21
C VAL A 55 47.77 8.88 -17.65
N LEU A 56 47.64 8.71 -16.33
CA LEU A 56 47.21 7.43 -15.74
C LEU A 56 46.19 7.64 -14.61
N LEU A 57 45.09 8.34 -14.91
CA LEU A 57 43.94 8.52 -14.01
C LEU A 57 42.63 8.53 -14.79
N ALA A 58 42.42 7.47 -15.58
CA ALA A 58 41.14 7.19 -16.25
C ALA A 58 40.73 5.73 -16.02
N VAL A 59 40.77 5.28 -14.76
CA VAL A 59 40.06 4.07 -14.34
C VAL A 59 38.70 4.52 -13.82
N LEU A 60 37.69 4.25 -14.63
CA LEU A 60 36.27 4.51 -14.38
C LEU A 60 35.82 4.10 -12.97
N PRO A 61 35.15 4.98 -12.21
CA PRO A 61 34.01 4.56 -11.43
C PRO A 61 32.77 4.90 -12.27
N LEU A 62 32.25 3.92 -13.00
CA LEU A 62 30.84 3.91 -13.39
C LEU A 62 30.02 3.80 -12.10
N VAL A 63 29.91 4.92 -11.37
CA VAL A 63 28.84 5.10 -10.40
C VAL A 63 27.60 5.28 -11.27
N ALA A 64 26.92 4.17 -11.56
CA ALA A 64 25.55 4.21 -12.02
C ALA A 64 24.74 4.88 -10.90
N CYS A 65 24.61 6.21 -10.95
CA CYS A 65 23.47 6.90 -10.38
C CYS A 65 22.26 6.35 -11.12
N GLN A 66 21.69 5.26 -10.61
CA GLN A 66 20.35 4.84 -11.01
C GLN A 66 19.46 6.04 -10.69
N ALA A 67 18.97 6.71 -11.73
CA ALA A 67 17.97 7.75 -11.57
C ALA A 67 16.79 7.09 -10.86
N ARG A 68 16.56 7.48 -9.60
CA ARG A 68 15.37 7.04 -8.87
C ARG A 68 14.18 7.54 -9.66
N ASP A 69 13.31 6.60 -10.01
CA ASP A 69 12.09 6.90 -10.72
C ASP A 69 11.29 7.90 -9.88
N ALA A 70 10.93 9.05 -10.45
CA ALA A 70 10.22 10.10 -9.71
C ALA A 70 8.82 9.64 -9.25
N ASN A 71 8.37 8.49 -9.76
CA ASN A 71 7.15 7.80 -9.37
C ASN A 71 7.40 6.58 -8.47
N ASP A 72 8.61 6.42 -7.91
CA ASP A 72 8.86 5.40 -6.90
C ASP A 72 8.13 5.81 -5.60
N PRO A 73 7.09 5.06 -5.17
CA PRO A 73 6.37 5.31 -3.92
C PRO A 73 7.27 5.20 -2.67
N LEU A 74 8.52 4.74 -2.83
CA LEU A 74 9.56 4.69 -1.80
C LEU A 74 10.56 5.86 -1.88
N ALA A 75 10.39 6.80 -2.83
CA ALA A 75 11.35 7.87 -3.10
C ALA A 75 11.48 8.93 -1.99
N ASP A 76 10.43 9.13 -1.18
CA ASP A 76 10.40 10.10 -0.08
C ASP A 76 10.88 9.52 1.27
N GLY A 77 11.28 8.24 1.30
CA GLY A 77 11.69 7.55 2.53
C GLY A 77 10.54 7.27 3.51
N VAL A 78 9.30 7.56 3.12
CA VAL A 78 8.11 7.24 3.90
C VAL A 78 7.57 5.91 3.38
N GLN A 79 7.86 4.81 4.09
CA GLN A 79 7.11 3.57 3.90
C GLN A 79 5.65 3.83 4.26
N ARG A 80 4.84 4.18 3.26
CA ARG A 80 3.38 4.15 3.38
C ARG A 80 3.02 2.68 3.37
N GLY A 81 2.40 2.18 4.44
CA GLY A 81 2.06 0.77 4.54
C GLY A 81 1.22 0.30 3.34
N LEU A 82 1.18 -1.01 3.14
CA LEU A 82 0.46 -1.66 2.05
C LEU A 82 -1.04 -1.44 2.18
N GLY A 83 -1.68 -1.07 1.06
CA GLY A 83 -3.14 -1.03 0.99
C GLY A 83 -3.72 -2.44 1.14
N ILE A 84 -4.67 -2.64 2.04
CA ILE A 84 -5.34 -3.92 2.23
C ILE A 84 -6.45 -4.05 1.21
N ARG A 85 -6.49 -5.14 0.47
CA ARG A 85 -7.56 -5.40 -0.50
C ARG A 85 -8.05 -6.84 -0.42
N GLY A 86 -9.36 -7.02 -0.32
CA GLY A 86 -9.99 -8.34 -0.32
C GLY A 86 -10.43 -8.77 -1.71
N TYR A 87 -10.34 -10.06 -2.02
CA TYR A 87 -11.01 -10.70 -3.16
C TYR A 87 -11.84 -11.86 -2.69
N ASN A 88 -13.09 -11.90 -3.11
CA ASN A 88 -14.04 -12.88 -2.63
C ASN A 88 -14.47 -13.82 -3.75
N TYR A 89 -14.03 -15.08 -3.66
CA TYR A 89 -14.39 -16.15 -4.58
C TYR A 89 -15.43 -17.10 -3.99
N THR A 90 -16.09 -16.72 -2.87
CA THR A 90 -17.22 -17.45 -2.30
C THR A 90 -18.55 -16.97 -2.90
N ASP A 91 -19.63 -17.66 -2.54
CA ASP A 91 -20.99 -17.40 -3.02
C ASP A 91 -21.77 -16.37 -2.17
N HIS A 92 -21.14 -15.74 -1.19
CA HIS A 92 -21.77 -14.77 -0.29
C HIS A 92 -20.87 -13.57 -0.04
N THR A 93 -21.48 -12.41 0.27
CA THR A 93 -20.71 -11.21 0.60
C THR A 93 -20.02 -11.35 1.96
N ILE A 94 -18.75 -10.96 2.03
CA ILE A 94 -18.03 -10.78 3.30
C ILE A 94 -18.26 -9.32 3.71
N SER A 95 -19.05 -9.08 4.74
CA SER A 95 -19.41 -7.72 5.15
C SER A 95 -18.27 -6.98 5.87
N SER A 96 -17.29 -7.71 6.39
CA SER A 96 -16.08 -7.15 6.99
C SER A 96 -14.99 -8.21 7.11
N PHE A 97 -13.73 -7.80 6.95
CA PHE A 97 -12.57 -8.59 7.34
C PHE A 97 -11.45 -7.72 7.93
N SER A 98 -10.52 -8.35 8.62
CA SER A 98 -9.30 -7.74 9.14
C SER A 98 -8.10 -8.69 9.06
N VAL A 99 -6.90 -8.10 9.08
CA VAL A 99 -5.61 -8.81 9.12
C VAL A 99 -4.82 -8.27 10.31
N ASP A 100 -4.49 -9.14 11.27
CA ASP A 100 -3.84 -8.78 12.54
C ASP A 100 -4.54 -7.60 13.24
N GLY A 101 -5.88 -7.58 13.18
CA GLY A 101 -6.71 -6.50 13.72
C GLY A 101 -6.86 -5.26 12.82
N THR A 102 -6.11 -5.14 11.73
CA THR A 102 -6.23 -4.02 10.78
C THR A 102 -7.40 -4.23 9.82
N LEU A 103 -8.33 -3.27 9.75
CA LEU A 103 -9.59 -3.38 9.01
C LEU A 103 -9.37 -3.37 7.48
N GLY A 104 -9.88 -4.39 6.79
CA GLY A 104 -9.87 -4.55 5.33
C GLY A 104 -11.13 -4.09 4.61
N GLY A 105 -12.25 -3.94 5.32
CA GLY A 105 -13.54 -3.52 4.76
C GLY A 105 -14.41 -4.68 4.26
N ASP A 106 -15.46 -4.36 3.51
CA ASP A 106 -16.36 -5.34 2.89
C ASP A 106 -15.84 -5.82 1.52
N VAL A 107 -16.23 -7.05 1.16
CA VAL A 107 -15.77 -7.72 -0.06
C VAL A 107 -16.95 -8.41 -0.74
N ALA A 108 -17.46 -7.79 -1.81
CA ALA A 108 -18.45 -8.38 -2.68
C ALA A 108 -17.86 -9.56 -3.48
N PRO A 109 -18.65 -10.59 -3.82
CA PRO A 109 -18.20 -11.68 -4.66
C PRO A 109 -17.67 -11.22 -6.02
N SER A 110 -16.64 -11.90 -6.51
CA SER A 110 -16.06 -11.72 -7.83
C SER A 110 -17.10 -11.84 -8.95
N THR A 111 -17.04 -10.92 -9.91
CA THR A 111 -17.90 -10.87 -11.10
C THR A 111 -17.06 -10.46 -12.32
N PRO A 112 -17.53 -10.65 -13.56
CA PRO A 112 -16.75 -10.29 -14.75
C PRO A 112 -16.33 -8.81 -14.80
N THR A 113 -17.00 -7.94 -14.06
CA THR A 113 -16.76 -6.48 -14.06
C THR A 113 -16.37 -5.91 -12.70
N ALA A 114 -16.26 -6.74 -11.64
CA ALA A 114 -16.06 -6.29 -10.25
C ALA A 114 -15.67 -7.45 -9.32
N GLY A 115 -15.53 -7.17 -8.02
CA GLY A 115 -15.60 -8.19 -6.96
C GLY A 115 -14.25 -8.52 -6.31
N GLY A 116 -13.54 -7.44 -6.00
CA GLY A 116 -12.85 -7.32 -4.73
C GLY A 116 -13.52 -6.24 -3.88
N GLY A 117 -13.00 -6.02 -2.68
CA GLY A 117 -13.34 -4.90 -1.81
C GLY A 117 -12.67 -3.61 -2.24
N GLY A 118 -13.06 -2.51 -1.58
CA GLY A 118 -12.26 -1.29 -1.60
C GLY A 118 -10.88 -1.52 -0.98
N THR A 119 -9.91 -0.67 -1.32
CA THR A 119 -8.59 -0.70 -0.68
C THR A 119 -8.62 0.14 0.58
N THR A 120 -8.30 -0.47 1.73
CA THR A 120 -8.14 0.23 3.02
C THR A 120 -6.67 0.33 3.42
N CYS A 121 -6.37 1.06 4.49
CA CYS A 121 -5.00 1.33 4.94
C CYS A 121 -4.81 0.83 6.38
N CYS A 122 -3.64 0.34 6.79
CA CYS A 122 -2.48 -0.08 6.00
C CYS A 122 -1.75 -1.19 6.73
N MET A 123 -1.22 -2.18 6.01
CA MET A 123 -0.36 -3.23 6.57
C MET A 123 1.12 -2.86 6.49
N PRO A 124 1.94 -3.22 7.48
CA PRO A 124 3.38 -3.08 7.36
C PRO A 124 3.92 -3.98 6.23
N VAL A 125 4.94 -3.49 5.52
CA VAL A 125 5.66 -4.33 4.54
C VAL A 125 6.39 -5.44 5.32
N PRO A 126 6.19 -6.73 4.97
CA PRO A 126 6.87 -7.82 5.66
C PRO A 126 8.38 -7.70 5.51
N ASN A 127 9.11 -8.05 6.58
CA ASN A 127 10.57 -8.13 6.50
C ASN A 127 10.97 -9.39 5.71
N PRO A 128 11.66 -9.28 4.57
CA PRO A 128 12.04 -10.44 3.76
C PRO A 128 12.90 -11.47 4.52
N ARG A 129 13.64 -11.04 5.55
CA ARG A 129 14.47 -11.93 6.39
C ARG A 129 13.67 -12.77 7.39
N LEU A 130 12.41 -12.43 7.60
CA LEU A 130 11.51 -13.11 8.55
C LEU A 130 10.45 -13.96 7.84
N LEU A 131 10.56 -14.16 6.53
CA LEU A 131 9.65 -15.03 5.80
C LEU A 131 9.93 -16.52 6.10
N PRO A 132 8.89 -17.37 6.15
CA PRO A 132 7.47 -17.03 6.03
C PRO A 132 6.92 -16.33 7.28
N GLN A 133 6.03 -15.35 7.09
CA GLN A 133 5.35 -14.65 8.17
C GLN A 133 3.89 -15.09 8.27
N THR A 134 3.40 -15.32 9.49
CA THR A 134 2.01 -15.69 9.76
C THR A 134 1.18 -14.46 10.09
N TYR A 135 -0.02 -14.38 9.50
CA TYR A 135 -1.01 -13.35 9.72
C TYR A 135 -2.31 -13.98 10.20
N THR A 136 -3.02 -13.29 11.09
CA THR A 136 -4.35 -13.68 11.55
C THR A 136 -5.39 -12.95 10.72
N VAL A 137 -6.08 -13.70 9.86
CA VAL A 137 -7.19 -13.16 9.05
C VAL A 137 -8.50 -13.48 9.75
N ARG A 138 -9.29 -12.45 10.04
CA ARG A 138 -10.62 -12.57 10.64
C ARG A 138 -11.66 -11.97 9.70
N TRP A 139 -12.78 -12.67 9.46
CA TRP A 139 -13.80 -12.22 8.52
C TRP A 139 -15.21 -12.65 8.92
N VAL A 140 -16.22 -11.91 8.45
CA VAL A 140 -17.63 -12.29 8.59
C VAL A 140 -17.94 -13.36 7.55
N ALA A 141 -18.04 -14.61 8.00
CA ALA A 141 -18.33 -15.76 7.12
C ALA A 141 -19.83 -16.03 6.98
N GLN A 142 -20.62 -15.59 7.96
CA GLN A 142 -22.06 -15.78 7.98
C GLN A 142 -22.73 -14.56 8.60
N MET A 143 -23.94 -14.24 8.14
CA MET A 143 -24.80 -13.27 8.80
C MET A 143 -26.23 -13.79 8.85
N CYS A 144 -26.98 -13.33 9.83
CA CYS A 144 -28.41 -13.58 9.93
C CYS A 144 -29.11 -12.35 10.49
N ARG A 145 -30.43 -12.28 10.34
CA ARG A 145 -31.26 -11.19 10.85
C ARG A 145 -32.05 -11.63 12.08
N GLU A 146 -32.22 -10.72 13.01
CA GLU A 146 -33.05 -10.90 14.20
C GLU A 146 -34.00 -9.71 14.33
N ARG A 147 -35.26 -9.98 14.68
CA ARG A 147 -36.20 -8.94 15.08
C ARG A 147 -36.08 -8.68 16.56
N VAL A 148 -35.75 -7.44 16.90
CA VAL A 148 -35.55 -6.98 18.27
C VAL A 148 -36.49 -5.82 18.56
N TRP A 149 -36.99 -5.76 19.79
CA TRP A 149 -37.91 -4.72 20.26
C TRP A 149 -37.16 -3.67 21.06
N GLY A 150 -37.34 -2.40 20.73
CA GLY A 150 -36.72 -1.29 21.46
C GLY A 150 -37.34 0.03 21.08
N GLY A 151 -37.44 0.95 22.05
CA GLY A 151 -38.00 2.29 21.80
C GLY A 151 -39.47 2.29 21.37
N GLY A 152 -40.23 1.21 21.61
CA GLY A 152 -41.63 1.11 21.18
C GLY A 152 -41.84 0.62 19.75
N GLU A 153 -40.78 0.18 19.07
CA GLU A 153 -40.87 -0.35 17.70
C GLU A 153 -40.01 -1.62 17.53
N TRP A 154 -40.34 -2.42 16.51
CA TRP A 154 -39.53 -3.56 16.08
C TRP A 154 -38.49 -3.11 15.05
N PHE A 155 -37.22 -3.41 15.30
CA PHE A 155 -36.14 -3.19 14.34
C PHE A 155 -35.48 -4.51 13.93
N THR A 156 -34.87 -4.49 12.73
CA THR A 156 -34.06 -5.61 12.24
C THR A 156 -32.62 -5.37 12.64
N GLN A 157 -32.05 -6.31 13.38
CA GLN A 157 -30.65 -6.33 13.75
C GLN A 157 -29.94 -7.45 12.99
N TYR A 158 -28.73 -7.18 12.50
CA TYR A 158 -27.90 -8.21 11.89
C TYR A 158 -26.93 -8.78 12.92
N ARG A 159 -26.77 -10.10 12.90
CA ARG A 159 -25.80 -10.82 13.71
C ARG A 159 -24.69 -11.37 12.81
N SER A 160 -23.45 -11.23 13.24
CA SER A 160 -22.26 -11.60 12.48
C SER A 160 -21.60 -12.86 13.03
N GLY A 161 -21.51 -13.89 12.19
CA GLY A 161 -20.73 -15.10 12.40
C GLY A 161 -19.30 -14.92 11.92
N TRP A 162 -18.43 -14.52 12.85
CA TRP A 162 -17.01 -14.33 12.57
C TRP A 162 -16.26 -15.65 12.50
N ARG A 163 -15.29 -15.73 11.59
CA ARG A 163 -14.28 -16.78 11.53
C ARG A 163 -12.89 -16.17 11.56
N GLU A 164 -11.92 -16.97 11.98
CA GLU A 164 -10.52 -16.58 12.06
C GLU A 164 -9.64 -17.71 11.56
N LYS A 165 -8.55 -17.37 10.86
CA LYS A 165 -7.57 -18.31 10.36
C LYS A 165 -6.19 -17.67 10.31
N GLN A 166 -5.19 -18.43 10.76
CA GLN A 166 -3.79 -18.07 10.55
C GLN A 166 -3.35 -18.48 9.15
N VAL A 167 -2.74 -17.54 8.42
CA VAL A 167 -2.32 -17.70 7.03
C VAL A 167 -0.86 -17.30 6.91
N GLN A 168 -0.06 -18.13 6.26
CA GLN A 168 1.34 -17.82 6.00
C GLN A 168 1.50 -17.09 4.66
N TYR A 169 2.31 -16.05 4.67
CA TYR A 169 2.88 -15.45 3.48
C TYR A 169 4.36 -15.83 3.40
N ALA A 170 4.72 -16.55 2.35
CA ALA A 170 6.08 -17.03 2.11
C ALA A 170 6.85 -16.21 1.06
N GLY A 171 6.23 -15.15 0.53
CA GLY A 171 6.76 -14.43 -0.63
C GLY A 171 6.28 -14.98 -1.97
N PRO A 172 6.81 -14.44 -3.09
CA PRO A 172 7.87 -13.42 -3.15
C PRO A 172 7.37 -12.00 -2.86
N LEU A 173 8.22 -11.16 -2.27
CA LEU A 173 7.94 -9.72 -2.15
C LEU A 173 8.37 -9.00 -3.44
N PRO A 174 7.49 -8.23 -4.09
CA PRO A 174 7.87 -7.44 -5.26
C PRO A 174 8.81 -6.29 -4.87
N ALA A 175 9.56 -5.76 -5.84
CA ALA A 175 10.52 -4.68 -5.60
C ALA A 175 9.88 -3.40 -5.05
N ARG A 176 8.62 -3.13 -5.43
CA ARG A 176 7.82 -1.98 -4.96
C ARG A 176 6.46 -2.48 -4.45
N PRO A 177 6.36 -2.98 -3.22
CA PRO A 177 5.13 -3.54 -2.71
C PRO A 177 4.12 -2.42 -2.40
N LEU A 178 2.89 -2.58 -2.90
CA LEU A 178 1.82 -1.58 -2.81
C LEU A 178 0.55 -2.10 -2.13
N ALA A 179 0.16 -3.36 -2.38
CA ALA A 179 -1.05 -3.93 -1.79
C ALA A 179 -0.78 -5.25 -1.06
N PHE A 180 -1.52 -5.43 0.03
CA PHE A 180 -1.67 -6.65 0.78
C PHE A 180 -3.02 -7.26 0.41
N GLU A 181 -3.00 -8.20 -0.53
CA GLU A 181 -4.19 -8.85 -1.06
C GLU A 181 -4.58 -10.05 -0.18
N VAL A 182 -5.85 -10.12 0.21
CA VAL A 182 -6.44 -11.26 0.91
C VAL A 182 -7.46 -11.92 0.00
N HIS A 183 -7.22 -13.18 -0.35
CA HIS A 183 -8.06 -13.95 -1.24
C HIS A 183 -8.86 -14.98 -0.44
N PHE A 184 -10.20 -14.87 -0.49
CA PHE A 184 -11.12 -15.81 0.14
C PHE A 184 -11.64 -16.79 -0.90
N TYR A 185 -11.35 -18.08 -0.74
CA TYR A 185 -11.77 -19.13 -1.65
C TYR A 185 -12.94 -19.95 -1.08
N PRO A 186 -13.70 -20.65 -1.94
CA PRO A 186 -14.59 -21.71 -1.46
C PRO A 186 -13.80 -22.69 -0.58
N THR A 187 -14.43 -23.27 0.45
CA THR A 187 -13.81 -24.22 1.41
C THR A 187 -12.89 -23.63 2.50
N ASP A 188 -13.09 -22.36 2.89
CA ASP A 188 -12.32 -21.70 3.95
C ASP A 188 -10.81 -21.59 3.67
N GLU A 189 -10.40 -21.77 2.42
CA GLU A 189 -9.04 -21.47 1.99
C GLU A 189 -8.87 -19.94 1.90
N ILE A 190 -7.75 -19.45 2.46
CA ILE A 190 -7.37 -18.05 2.43
C ILE A 190 -5.93 -17.99 1.94
N ARG A 191 -5.66 -17.07 1.02
CA ARG A 191 -4.29 -16.78 0.57
C ARG A 191 -3.99 -15.31 0.75
N ILE A 192 -2.74 -15.04 1.08
CA ILE A 192 -2.19 -13.68 1.17
C ILE A 192 -1.18 -13.53 0.05
N GLU A 193 -1.27 -12.43 -0.68
CA GLU A 193 -0.31 -12.04 -1.70
C GLU A 193 0.04 -10.56 -1.55
N ILE A 194 1.26 -10.21 -1.93
CA ILE A 194 1.71 -8.82 -1.94
C ILE A 194 2.11 -8.46 -3.36
N THR A 195 1.49 -7.40 -3.87
CA THR A 195 1.59 -6.99 -5.27
C THR A 195 2.17 -5.58 -5.37
N ASP A 196 2.67 -5.23 -6.54
CA ASP A 196 3.13 -3.89 -6.91
C ASP A 196 2.04 -3.05 -7.60
N ASP A 197 0.79 -3.49 -7.51
CA ASP A 197 -0.40 -2.80 -8.00
C ASP A 197 -1.45 -2.74 -6.88
N ILE A 198 -1.99 -1.55 -6.64
CA ILE A 198 -3.01 -1.32 -5.62
C ILE A 198 -4.34 -2.03 -5.93
N ALA A 199 -4.57 -2.39 -7.20
CA ALA A 199 -5.82 -3.02 -7.62
C ALA A 199 -5.64 -3.99 -8.82
N THR A 200 -5.25 -5.23 -8.55
CA THR A 200 -5.23 -6.27 -9.59
C THR A 200 -6.64 -6.78 -9.96
N PRO A 201 -6.85 -7.36 -11.15
CA PRO A 201 -8.11 -8.04 -11.49
C PRO A 201 -8.35 -9.29 -10.60
N PRO A 202 -9.60 -9.64 -10.27
CA PRO A 202 -9.90 -10.89 -9.58
C PRO A 202 -9.41 -12.11 -10.38
N ARG A 203 -8.80 -13.08 -9.70
CA ARG A 203 -8.24 -14.30 -10.31
C ARG A 203 -9.31 -15.29 -10.76
N ILE A 204 -10.40 -15.35 -10.00
CA ILE A 204 -11.57 -16.16 -10.31
C ILE A 204 -12.72 -15.21 -10.51
N ILE A 205 -13.52 -15.49 -11.54
CA ILE A 205 -14.73 -14.76 -11.86
C ILE A 205 -15.89 -15.72 -11.65
N LEU A 206 -16.74 -15.45 -10.67
CA LEU A 206 -17.89 -16.30 -10.42
C LEU A 206 -18.96 -16.08 -11.51
N PRO A 207 -19.53 -17.17 -12.05
CA PRO A 207 -20.66 -17.06 -12.97
C PRO A 207 -21.90 -16.54 -12.23
N ARG A 208 -22.84 -15.99 -13.00
CA ARG A 208 -24.19 -15.75 -12.47
C ARG A 208 -24.88 -17.09 -12.23
N ASP A 209 -25.79 -17.14 -11.25
CA ASP A 209 -26.60 -18.33 -11.03
C ASP A 209 -27.53 -18.61 -12.23
N GLU A 210 -28.20 -19.77 -12.24
CA GLU A 210 -29.13 -20.17 -13.31
C GLU A 210 -30.25 -19.15 -13.57
N ARG A 211 -30.52 -18.26 -12.60
CA ARG A 211 -31.54 -17.20 -12.67
C ARG A 211 -30.94 -15.84 -13.04
N GLY A 212 -29.67 -15.79 -13.45
CA GLY A 212 -28.94 -14.58 -13.80
C GLY A 212 -28.60 -13.68 -12.60
N ARG A 213 -28.84 -14.13 -11.38
CA ARG A 213 -28.52 -13.37 -10.15
C ARG A 213 -27.02 -13.44 -9.88
N ARG A 214 -26.51 -12.38 -9.27
CA ARG A 214 -25.14 -12.36 -8.79
C ARG A 214 -25.04 -13.28 -7.57
N PRO A 215 -24.00 -14.11 -7.45
CA PRO A 215 -23.63 -14.73 -6.18
C PRO A 215 -23.51 -13.64 -5.09
N GLY A 216 -23.95 -13.96 -3.89
CA GLY A 216 -23.88 -13.11 -2.71
C GLY A 216 -24.74 -11.84 -2.70
N VAL A 217 -25.84 -11.79 -3.46
CA VAL A 217 -27.00 -10.97 -3.03
C VAL A 217 -27.48 -11.56 -1.72
N PRO A 218 -27.34 -10.83 -0.59
CA PRO A 218 -27.59 -11.42 0.70
C PRO A 218 -29.09 -11.59 0.92
N ASP A 219 -29.58 -12.82 0.82
CA ASP A 219 -30.81 -13.23 1.51
C ASP A 219 -30.41 -13.81 2.87
N TRP A 220 -30.01 -12.92 3.79
CA TRP A 220 -29.69 -13.34 5.15
C TRP A 220 -30.98 -13.74 5.84
N GLY A 221 -31.18 -15.04 6.01
CA GLY A 221 -32.32 -15.59 6.73
C GLY A 221 -32.36 -15.19 8.21
N GLU A 222 -33.48 -15.50 8.86
CA GLU A 222 -33.62 -15.31 10.31
C GLU A 222 -32.55 -16.13 11.07
N CYS A 223 -32.02 -15.55 12.14
CA CYS A 223 -31.07 -16.23 12.99
C CYS A 223 -31.70 -17.47 13.66
N THR A 224 -30.99 -18.59 13.61
CA THR A 224 -31.33 -19.75 14.42
C THR A 224 -31.01 -19.48 15.90
N PRO A 225 -31.64 -20.21 16.85
CA PRO A 225 -31.32 -20.08 18.26
C PRO A 225 -29.84 -20.35 18.58
N GLU A 226 -29.17 -21.20 17.81
CA GLU A 226 -27.74 -21.44 17.94
C GLU A 226 -26.92 -20.23 17.51
N GLN A 227 -27.23 -19.67 16.34
CA GLN A 227 -26.57 -18.46 15.85
C GLN A 227 -26.72 -17.29 16.81
N LEU A 228 -27.89 -17.09 17.41
CA LEU A 228 -28.10 -16.03 18.42
C LEU A 228 -27.20 -16.18 19.66
N ARG A 229 -26.76 -17.39 19.99
CA ARG A 229 -25.83 -17.62 21.11
C ARG A 229 -24.37 -17.43 20.72
N THR A 230 -24.03 -17.63 19.45
CA THR A 230 -22.64 -17.65 18.99
C THR A 230 -22.23 -16.41 18.19
N PHE A 231 -23.17 -15.78 17.50
CA PHE A 231 -22.90 -14.62 16.66
C PHE A 231 -22.96 -13.36 17.49
N THR A 232 -22.13 -12.40 17.13
CA THR A 232 -22.09 -11.09 17.78
C THR A 232 -22.94 -10.09 17.03
N GLU A 233 -23.31 -9.00 17.71
CA GLU A 233 -23.77 -7.77 17.04
C GLU A 233 -22.65 -7.17 16.19
#